data_AF-Q47NK3-F1
#
_entry.id   AF-Q47NK3-F1
#
_cell.length_a   1.000
_cell.length_b   1.000
_cell.length_c   1.000
_cell.angle_alpha   90.00
_cell.angle_beta   90.00
_cell.angle_gamma   90.00
#
_symmetry.space_group_name_H-M   'P 1'
#
loop_
_entity.id
_entity.type
_entity.pdbx_description
1 polymer ?
#
loop_
_entity_poly.entity_id
_entity_poly.type
_entity_poly.pdbx_seq_one_letter_code
_entity_poly.pdbx_strand_id
1 'polypeptide(L)'
;MSGGFLRDDHLEFALHLHRRLAEAVPDGEVIWSPYSVACALGVLAAGARATTRTELTTLLGTDPAPLLAALDRAVADSPDLASRTVLWVSADVPVRSSFRATVHDRPDSDVRTADFRTNPEGVRATVNADIADATRGMIRELLPQGAVTPDLRAILTNALWARARWTTPFEAHLTREGTFRTPRGPKRVPFMHRTGTMPYATARGWGMVTLHAHDELAVDVLLPPGTNAAAVPTAPLLTALHRRSASTSVELALPRFELTQPHQLVEVLAEAGVRTLFTASADLSGISTVPLYVDTVIHQARLRVDERGAEGAAATAAMMLLAGAMPPRRTIRFSVDRPFHIVVRRRGAILFLGSIADPHDPGPAQ
;
A
#
# COMPACT_ATOMS: atom_id res chain seq x y z
N MET A 1 25.64 4.05 -5.97
CA MET A 1 24.40 4.49 -6.64
C MET A 1 23.25 4.02 -5.76
N SER A 2 22.56 4.93 -5.08
CA SER A 2 21.39 4.62 -4.25
C SER A 2 20.30 4.02 -5.15
N GLY A 3 19.82 2.81 -4.86
CA GLY A 3 18.79 2.13 -5.65
C GLY A 3 17.64 3.09 -6.03
N GLY A 4 17.15 3.00 -7.27
CA GLY A 4 16.28 4.01 -7.88
C GLY A 4 15.12 4.48 -7.00
N PHE A 5 14.74 5.76 -7.16
CA PHE A 5 13.65 6.38 -6.42
C PHE A 5 12.29 6.09 -7.07
N LEU A 6 11.21 6.54 -6.42
CA LEU A 6 9.83 6.44 -6.90
C LEU A 6 9.64 7.22 -8.21
N ARG A 7 8.71 6.77 -9.06
CA ARG A 7 8.27 7.59 -10.19
C ARG A 7 7.58 8.84 -9.67
N ASP A 8 7.88 10.00 -10.26
CA ASP A 8 7.34 11.28 -9.81
C ASP A 8 5.81 11.33 -9.92
N ASP A 9 5.24 10.84 -11.03
CA ASP A 9 3.79 10.74 -11.24
C ASP A 9 3.09 9.91 -10.16
N HIS A 10 3.64 8.73 -9.87
CA HIS A 10 3.12 7.81 -8.89
C HIS A 10 3.26 8.33 -7.45
N LEU A 11 4.36 9.03 -7.14
CA LEU A 11 4.57 9.66 -5.84
C LEU A 11 3.54 10.78 -5.62
N GLU A 12 3.33 11.66 -6.60
CA GLU A 12 2.34 12.73 -6.49
C GLU A 12 0.92 12.16 -6.33
N PHE A 13 0.54 11.18 -7.16
CA PHE A 13 -0.73 10.46 -7.04
C PHE A 13 -0.92 9.87 -5.64
N ALA A 14 0.07 9.11 -5.15
CA ALA A 14 -0.01 8.42 -3.87
C ALA A 14 -0.19 9.40 -2.71
N LEU A 15 0.61 10.47 -2.66
CA LEU A 15 0.58 11.40 -1.53
C LEU A 15 -0.63 12.34 -1.62
N HIS A 16 -1.11 12.67 -2.82
CA HIS A 16 -2.35 13.42 -3.00
C HIS A 16 -3.56 12.66 -2.47
N LEU A 17 -3.71 11.39 -2.85
CA LEU A 17 -4.84 10.57 -2.44
C LEU A 17 -4.75 10.17 -0.96
N HIS A 18 -3.54 9.88 -0.47
CA HIS A 18 -3.32 9.51 0.93
C HIS A 18 -3.71 10.62 1.90
N ARG A 19 -3.44 11.88 1.56
CA ARG A 19 -3.91 13.03 2.36
C ARG A 19 -5.44 13.01 2.52
N ARG A 20 -6.18 12.79 1.44
CA ARG A 20 -7.65 12.77 1.47
C ARG A 20 -8.17 11.58 2.27
N LEU A 21 -7.57 10.41 2.09
CA LEU A 21 -7.89 9.23 2.90
C LEU A 21 -7.66 9.49 4.39
N ALA A 22 -6.55 10.14 4.76
CA ALA A 22 -6.24 10.46 6.15
C ALA A 22 -7.19 11.54 6.72
N GLU A 23 -7.61 12.52 5.92
CA GLU A 23 -8.58 13.54 6.31
C GLU A 23 -10.00 12.97 6.50
N ALA A 24 -10.33 11.86 5.82
CA ALA A 24 -11.64 11.22 5.88
C ALA A 24 -11.87 10.37 7.14
N VAL A 25 -10.82 10.05 7.91
CA VAL A 25 -10.92 9.18 9.09
C VAL A 25 -10.45 9.87 10.37
N PRO A 26 -11.09 9.59 11.52
CA PRO A 26 -10.58 10.06 12.81
C PRO A 26 -9.13 9.60 13.02
N ASP A 27 -8.32 10.47 13.63
CA ASP A 27 -6.91 10.23 13.94
C ASP A 27 -5.98 9.98 12.73
N GLY A 28 -6.51 10.02 11.50
CA GLY A 28 -5.75 9.87 10.27
C GLY A 28 -5.11 8.49 10.06
N GLU A 29 -5.58 7.45 10.77
CA GLU A 29 -5.04 6.09 10.63
C GLU A 29 -5.51 5.43 9.33
N VAL A 30 -4.58 5.24 8.41
CA VAL A 30 -4.87 4.73 7.06
C VAL A 30 -3.81 3.73 6.64
N ILE A 31 -4.22 2.66 5.97
CA ILE A 31 -3.33 1.87 5.11
C ILE A 31 -4.02 1.51 3.80
N TRP A 32 -3.26 1.63 2.71
CA TRP A 32 -3.73 1.27 1.38
C TRP A 32 -2.52 1.02 0.46
N SER A 33 -2.80 0.54 -0.75
CA SER A 33 -1.80 0.32 -1.79
C SER A 33 -1.94 1.32 -2.94
N PRO A 34 -1.07 2.33 -3.04
CA PRO A 34 -1.02 3.20 -4.21
C PRO A 34 -0.75 2.44 -5.49
N TYR A 35 0.14 1.44 -5.47
CA TYR A 35 0.39 0.54 -6.60
C TYR A 35 -0.93 -0.06 -7.12
N SER A 36 -1.71 -0.66 -6.23
CA SER A 36 -2.86 -1.42 -6.66
C SER A 36 -4.00 -0.55 -7.15
N VAL A 37 -4.24 0.60 -6.51
CA VAL A 37 -5.24 1.56 -6.97
C VAL A 37 -4.81 2.21 -8.29
N ALA A 38 -3.53 2.59 -8.44
CA ALA A 38 -3.02 3.13 -9.70
C ALA A 38 -3.15 2.12 -10.86
N CYS A 39 -2.88 0.83 -10.58
CA CYS A 39 -3.08 -0.26 -11.53
C CYS A 39 -4.55 -0.39 -11.95
N ALA A 40 -5.47 -0.44 -10.97
CA ALA A 40 -6.90 -0.51 -11.20
C ALA A 40 -7.42 0.67 -12.05
N LEU A 41 -7.06 1.90 -11.67
CA LEU A 41 -7.47 3.10 -12.38
C LEU A 41 -6.84 3.18 -13.78
N GLY A 42 -5.59 2.74 -13.94
CA GLY A 42 -4.92 2.71 -15.24
C GLY A 42 -5.58 1.70 -16.20
N VAL A 43 -6.02 0.54 -15.69
CA VAL A 43 -6.82 -0.42 -16.46
C VAL A 43 -8.14 0.20 -16.92
N LEU A 44 -8.88 0.85 -16.01
CA LEU A 44 -10.11 1.56 -16.37
C LEU A 44 -9.85 2.67 -17.39
N ALA A 45 -8.76 3.42 -17.24
CA ALA A 45 -8.36 4.49 -18.16
C ALA A 45 -8.04 3.97 -19.57
N ALA A 46 -7.51 2.74 -19.71
CA ALA A 46 -7.30 2.11 -21.02
C ALA A 46 -8.63 1.82 -21.74
N GLY A 47 -9.67 1.48 -20.98
CA GLY A 47 -11.04 1.27 -21.47
C GLY A 47 -11.87 2.55 -21.60
N ALA A 48 -11.49 3.63 -20.93
CA ALA A 48 -12.24 4.89 -20.92
C ALA A 48 -11.93 5.79 -22.14
N ARG A 49 -12.85 6.69 -22.47
CA ARG A 49 -12.69 7.74 -23.48
C ARG A 49 -13.17 9.10 -22.95
N ALA A 50 -12.98 10.15 -23.76
CA ALA A 50 -13.45 11.51 -23.50
C ALA A 50 -13.14 12.00 -22.06
N THR A 51 -14.09 12.72 -21.43
CA THR A 51 -13.96 13.26 -20.07
C THR A 51 -13.59 12.20 -19.05
N THR A 52 -14.18 11.01 -19.12
CA THR A 52 -13.90 9.90 -18.20
C THR A 52 -12.42 9.50 -18.24
N ARG A 53 -11.83 9.42 -19.43
CA ARG A 53 -10.39 9.15 -19.58
C ARG A 53 -9.55 10.32 -19.07
N THR A 54 -9.90 11.55 -19.43
CA THR A 54 -9.15 12.75 -19.03
C THR A 54 -9.04 12.86 -17.51
N GLU A 55 -10.16 12.70 -16.79
CA GLU A 55 -10.17 12.72 -15.32
C GLU A 55 -9.20 11.68 -14.72
N LEU A 56 -9.24 10.45 -15.24
CA LEU A 56 -8.36 9.37 -14.79
C LEU A 56 -6.88 9.67 -15.05
N THR A 57 -6.53 10.10 -16.27
CA THR A 57 -5.13 10.40 -16.61
C THR A 57 -4.61 11.65 -15.91
N THR A 58 -5.48 12.62 -15.61
CA THR A 58 -5.12 13.79 -14.79
C THR A 58 -4.80 13.38 -13.36
N LEU A 59 -5.62 12.52 -12.73
CA LEU A 59 -5.32 12.03 -11.38
C LEU A 59 -4.05 11.17 -11.33
N LEU A 60 -3.86 10.28 -12.32
CA LEU A 60 -2.68 9.43 -12.42
C LEU A 60 -1.41 10.19 -12.84
N GLY A 61 -1.55 11.40 -13.38
CA GLY A 61 -0.46 12.25 -13.86
C GLY A 61 0.22 11.76 -15.14
N THR A 62 -0.31 10.72 -15.79
CA THR A 62 0.28 10.09 -16.98
C THR A 62 -0.73 9.24 -17.73
N ASP A 63 -0.39 8.86 -18.97
CA ASP A 63 -1.16 7.90 -19.74
C ASP A 63 -1.06 6.48 -19.14
N PRO A 64 -2.11 5.64 -19.29
CA PRO A 64 -2.18 4.35 -18.63
C PRO A 64 -1.10 3.37 -19.10
N ALA A 65 -0.82 3.29 -20.41
CA ALA A 65 0.12 2.31 -20.94
C ALA A 65 1.54 2.36 -20.32
N PRO A 66 2.24 3.51 -20.26
CA PRO A 66 3.56 3.58 -19.63
C PRO A 66 3.52 3.36 -18.12
N LEU A 67 2.45 3.80 -17.45
CA LEU A 67 2.26 3.58 -16.01
C LEU A 67 2.12 2.09 -15.70
N LEU A 68 1.18 1.42 -16.38
CA LEU A 68 0.85 0.02 -16.20
C LEU A 68 2.08 -0.88 -16.39
N ALA A 69 2.83 -0.67 -17.49
CA ALA A 69 4.07 -1.42 -17.74
C ALA A 69 5.15 -1.19 -16.66
N ALA A 70 5.21 0.02 -16.07
CA ALA A 70 6.13 0.29 -14.97
C ALA A 70 5.69 -0.37 -13.67
N LEU A 71 4.39 -0.34 -13.37
CA LEU A 71 3.80 -0.96 -12.17
C LEU A 71 3.94 -2.49 -12.20
N ASP A 72 3.79 -3.15 -13.34
CA ASP A 72 3.90 -4.62 -13.44
C ASP A 72 5.25 -5.14 -12.93
N ARG A 73 6.32 -4.40 -13.22
CA ARG A 73 7.66 -4.72 -12.71
C ARG A 73 7.78 -4.61 -11.19
N ALA A 74 6.96 -3.77 -10.54
CA ALA A 74 7.01 -3.56 -9.11
C ALA A 74 6.52 -4.75 -8.29
N VAL A 75 5.70 -5.63 -8.86
CA VAL A 75 5.20 -6.85 -8.20
C VAL A 75 5.74 -8.15 -8.78
N ALA A 76 6.34 -8.11 -9.98
CA ALA A 76 6.97 -9.27 -10.60
C ALA A 76 8.05 -9.90 -9.71
N ASP A 77 8.12 -11.23 -9.67
CA ASP A 77 9.14 -12.02 -8.96
C ASP A 77 9.23 -11.74 -7.45
N SER A 78 8.11 -11.57 -6.77
CA SER A 78 8.08 -11.36 -5.31
C SER A 78 7.22 -12.41 -4.61
N PRO A 79 7.83 -13.46 -4.01
CA PRO A 79 7.07 -14.52 -3.33
C PRO A 79 6.34 -14.03 -2.08
N ASP A 80 6.84 -12.94 -1.48
CA ASP A 80 6.30 -12.32 -0.26
C ASP A 80 5.18 -11.28 -0.56
N LEU A 81 4.71 -11.22 -1.80
CA LEU A 81 3.62 -10.35 -2.27
C LEU A 81 2.52 -11.17 -2.92
N ALA A 82 1.27 -10.79 -2.67
CA ALA A 82 0.11 -11.31 -3.38
C ALA A 82 -0.85 -10.15 -3.71
N SER A 83 -1.10 -9.95 -5.00
CA SER A 83 -2.01 -8.93 -5.53
C SER A 83 -3.17 -9.62 -6.23
N ARG A 84 -4.34 -9.00 -6.24
CA ARG A 84 -5.47 -9.46 -7.05
C ARG A 84 -6.31 -8.27 -7.50
N THR A 85 -6.52 -8.12 -8.80
CA THR A 85 -7.39 -7.07 -9.36
C THR A 85 -8.43 -7.68 -10.27
N VAL A 86 -9.72 -7.52 -9.96
CA VAL A 86 -10.79 -8.07 -10.79
C VAL A 86 -11.84 -7.00 -11.06
N LEU A 87 -12.15 -6.81 -12.35
CA LEU A 87 -13.36 -6.09 -12.76
C LEU A 87 -14.49 -7.12 -12.89
N TRP A 88 -15.49 -7.03 -12.03
CA TRP A 88 -16.68 -7.87 -12.08
C TRP A 88 -17.77 -7.12 -12.82
N VAL A 89 -18.23 -7.69 -13.92
CA VAL A 89 -19.20 -7.06 -14.84
C VAL A 89 -20.46 -7.91 -14.88
N SER A 90 -21.62 -7.27 -14.91
CA SER A 90 -22.91 -7.95 -14.98
C SER A 90 -23.01 -8.84 -16.23
N ALA A 91 -23.68 -9.97 -16.12
CA ALA A 91 -23.80 -10.97 -17.19
C ALA A 91 -24.49 -10.45 -18.47
N ASP A 92 -25.32 -9.42 -18.37
CA ASP A 92 -25.99 -8.77 -19.50
C ASP A 92 -25.11 -7.73 -20.22
N VAL A 93 -23.92 -7.44 -19.70
CA VAL A 93 -23.01 -6.43 -20.26
C VAL A 93 -21.88 -7.11 -21.06
N PRO A 94 -21.84 -6.95 -22.39
CA PRO A 94 -20.75 -7.50 -23.20
C PRO A 94 -19.44 -6.76 -22.93
N VAL A 95 -18.36 -7.51 -22.67
CA VAL A 95 -17.00 -6.96 -22.51
C VAL A 95 -16.19 -7.23 -23.78
N ARG A 96 -15.55 -6.18 -24.33
CA ARG A 96 -14.72 -6.28 -25.54
C ARG A 96 -13.52 -7.18 -25.31
N SER A 97 -13.22 -8.04 -26.28
CA SER A 97 -12.05 -8.93 -26.24
C SER A 97 -10.72 -8.18 -26.13
N SER A 98 -10.60 -7.04 -26.80
CA SER A 98 -9.41 -6.16 -26.70
C SER A 98 -9.16 -5.67 -25.28
N PHE A 99 -10.23 -5.37 -24.53
CA PHE A 99 -10.11 -4.94 -23.13
C PHE A 99 -9.71 -6.12 -22.24
N ARG A 100 -10.32 -7.29 -22.42
CA ARG A 100 -9.92 -8.52 -21.71
C ARG A 100 -8.43 -8.82 -21.89
N ALA A 101 -7.91 -8.70 -23.11
CA ALA A 101 -6.48 -8.88 -23.38
C ALA A 101 -5.61 -7.87 -22.61
N THR A 102 -5.99 -6.59 -22.60
CA THR A 102 -5.27 -5.54 -21.83
C THR A 102 -5.21 -5.85 -20.33
N VAL A 103 -6.24 -6.48 -19.77
CA VAL A 103 -6.27 -6.88 -18.35
C VAL A 103 -5.47 -8.16 -18.11
N HIS A 104 -5.56 -9.14 -19.03
CA HIS A 104 -4.88 -10.43 -18.91
C HIS A 104 -3.36 -10.32 -18.97
N ASP A 105 -2.82 -9.35 -19.71
CA ASP A 105 -1.38 -9.11 -19.78
C ASP A 105 -0.77 -8.60 -18.46
N ARG A 106 -1.61 -8.37 -17.43
CA ARG A 106 -1.19 -7.81 -16.14
C ARG A 106 -1.10 -8.89 -15.08
N PRO A 107 -0.15 -8.78 -14.13
CA PRO A 107 -0.06 -9.70 -13.00
C PRO A 107 -1.37 -9.76 -12.21
N ASP A 108 -1.84 -10.99 -11.97
CA ASP A 108 -2.98 -11.33 -11.10
C ASP A 108 -4.24 -10.47 -11.34
N SER A 109 -4.51 -10.14 -12.60
CA SER A 109 -5.62 -9.29 -13.00
C SER A 109 -6.61 -10.03 -13.92
N ASP A 110 -7.91 -9.75 -13.76
CA ASP A 110 -8.95 -10.44 -14.54
C ASP A 110 -10.20 -9.57 -14.77
N VAL A 111 -11.02 -9.96 -15.75
CA VAL A 111 -12.39 -9.45 -15.96
C VAL A 111 -13.37 -10.60 -15.90
N ARG A 112 -14.19 -10.62 -14.86
CA ARG A 112 -15.11 -11.73 -14.59
C ARG A 112 -16.56 -11.29 -14.74
N THR A 113 -17.40 -12.24 -15.10
CA THR A 113 -18.84 -12.03 -15.18
C THR A 113 -19.49 -12.40 -13.85
N ALA A 114 -20.46 -11.60 -13.40
CA ALA A 114 -21.21 -11.81 -12.17
C ALA A 114 -22.71 -11.63 -12.42
N ASP A 115 -23.55 -12.46 -11.80
CA ASP A 115 -25.01 -12.29 -11.83
C ASP A 115 -25.47 -11.54 -10.58
N PHE A 116 -25.24 -10.22 -10.59
CA PHE A 116 -25.65 -9.34 -9.50
C PHE A 116 -27.16 -9.39 -9.28
N ARG A 117 -27.95 -9.49 -10.36
CA ARG A 117 -29.40 -9.36 -10.34
C ARG A 117 -30.10 -10.52 -9.65
N THR A 118 -29.73 -11.77 -9.98
CA THR A 118 -30.45 -12.94 -9.46
C THR A 118 -29.80 -13.55 -8.23
N ASN A 119 -28.49 -13.35 -8.02
CA ASN A 119 -27.76 -13.96 -6.91
C ASN A 119 -26.69 -13.04 -6.28
N PRO A 120 -27.07 -11.87 -5.69
CA PRO A 120 -26.11 -10.93 -5.12
C PRO A 120 -25.20 -11.54 -4.05
N GLU A 121 -25.74 -12.32 -3.11
CA GLU A 121 -24.94 -12.96 -2.06
C GLU A 121 -24.02 -14.07 -2.60
N GLY A 122 -24.45 -14.81 -3.62
CA GLY A 122 -23.57 -15.76 -4.31
C GLY A 122 -22.41 -15.07 -5.04
N VAL A 123 -22.66 -13.91 -5.64
CA VAL A 123 -21.60 -13.06 -6.22
C VAL A 123 -20.67 -12.58 -5.11
N ARG A 124 -21.19 -12.06 -4.00
CA ARG A 124 -20.39 -11.62 -2.85
C ARG A 124 -19.45 -12.73 -2.35
N ALA A 125 -19.99 -13.94 -2.17
CA ALA A 125 -19.21 -15.11 -1.75
C ALA A 125 -18.13 -15.48 -2.78
N THR A 126 -18.45 -15.42 -4.07
CA THR A 126 -17.50 -15.69 -5.16
C THR A 126 -16.36 -14.67 -5.19
N VAL A 127 -16.68 -13.39 -5.03
CA VAL A 127 -15.69 -12.30 -4.98
C VAL A 127 -14.78 -12.47 -3.77
N ASN A 128 -15.33 -12.71 -2.58
CA ASN A 128 -14.56 -12.93 -1.36
C ASN A 128 -13.68 -14.17 -1.46
N ALA A 129 -14.16 -15.26 -2.06
CA ALA A 129 -13.37 -16.47 -2.27
C ALA A 129 -12.20 -16.25 -3.25
N ASP A 130 -12.41 -15.51 -4.35
CA ASP A 130 -11.35 -15.16 -5.31
C ASP A 130 -10.24 -14.33 -4.64
N ILE A 131 -10.62 -13.33 -3.85
CA ILE A 131 -9.66 -12.50 -3.10
C ILE A 131 -8.97 -13.31 -2.00
N ALA A 132 -9.69 -14.17 -1.29
CA ALA A 132 -9.11 -15.01 -0.24
C ALA A 132 -8.08 -15.97 -0.82
N ASP A 133 -8.39 -16.66 -1.91
CA ASP A 133 -7.45 -17.59 -2.56
C ASP A 133 -6.20 -16.85 -3.06
N ALA A 134 -6.39 -15.77 -3.82
CA ALA A 134 -5.29 -14.99 -4.36
C ALA A 134 -4.40 -14.37 -3.27
N THR A 135 -4.98 -13.98 -2.12
CA THR A 135 -4.24 -13.43 -0.97
C THR A 135 -3.82 -14.47 0.05
N ARG A 136 -3.87 -15.77 -0.28
CA ARG A 136 -3.45 -16.88 0.59
C ARG A 136 -4.19 -16.92 1.94
N GLY A 137 -5.47 -16.53 1.92
CA GLY A 137 -6.37 -16.47 3.07
C GLY A 137 -6.15 -15.26 3.98
N MET A 138 -5.33 -14.28 3.56
CA MET A 138 -4.99 -13.11 4.37
C MET A 138 -6.05 -12.00 4.28
N ILE A 139 -6.79 -11.91 3.18
CA ILE A 139 -7.98 -11.05 3.05
C ILE A 139 -9.16 -11.96 2.72
N ARG A 140 -9.97 -12.29 3.73
CA ARG A 140 -11.04 -13.29 3.63
C ARG A 140 -12.39 -12.71 3.23
N GLU A 141 -12.66 -11.49 3.65
CA GLU A 141 -13.94 -10.82 3.42
C GLU A 141 -13.64 -9.37 3.03
N LEU A 142 -13.52 -9.14 1.72
CA LEU A 142 -13.37 -7.82 1.13
C LEU A 142 -14.72 -7.08 1.08
N LEU A 143 -15.76 -7.82 0.68
CA LEU A 143 -17.12 -7.33 0.55
C LEU A 143 -17.94 -7.75 1.77
N PRO A 144 -18.33 -6.79 2.64
CA PRO A 144 -19.21 -7.11 3.76
C PRO A 144 -20.62 -7.47 3.24
N GLN A 145 -21.40 -8.13 4.10
CA GLN A 145 -22.80 -8.41 3.81
C GLN A 145 -23.55 -7.12 3.43
N GLY A 146 -24.37 -7.19 2.38
CA GLY A 146 -25.12 -6.04 1.87
C GLY A 146 -24.35 -5.11 0.93
N ALA A 147 -23.05 -5.32 0.70
CA ALA A 147 -22.28 -4.52 -0.27
C ALA A 147 -22.60 -4.82 -1.74
N VAL A 148 -23.21 -5.98 -2.02
CA VAL A 148 -23.60 -6.40 -3.37
C VAL A 148 -25.10 -6.34 -3.49
N THR A 149 -25.59 -5.47 -4.38
CA THR A 149 -27.03 -5.26 -4.63
C THR A 149 -27.42 -5.65 -6.06
N PRO A 150 -28.71 -5.96 -6.32
CA PRO A 150 -29.17 -6.41 -7.64
C PRO A 150 -29.00 -5.43 -8.80
N ASP A 151 -28.79 -4.15 -8.51
CA ASP A 151 -28.67 -3.05 -9.48
C ASP A 151 -27.24 -2.80 -9.98
N LEU A 152 -26.25 -3.45 -9.36
CA LEU A 152 -24.84 -3.32 -9.77
C LEU A 152 -24.61 -3.84 -11.19
N ARG A 153 -23.76 -3.12 -11.93
CA ARG A 153 -23.37 -3.44 -13.31
C ARG A 153 -21.88 -3.68 -13.47
N ALA A 154 -21.03 -2.95 -12.76
CA ALA A 154 -19.59 -3.16 -12.71
C ALA A 154 -18.97 -2.72 -11.39
N ILE A 155 -18.31 -3.64 -10.69
CA ILE A 155 -17.50 -3.33 -9.51
C ILE A 155 -16.04 -3.70 -9.77
N LEU A 156 -15.12 -2.85 -9.34
CA LEU A 156 -13.70 -3.17 -9.35
C LEU A 156 -13.26 -3.52 -7.93
N THR A 157 -12.76 -4.74 -7.77
CA THR A 157 -12.17 -5.19 -6.51
C THR A 157 -10.67 -5.33 -6.63
N ASN A 158 -9.96 -4.82 -5.64
CA ASN A 158 -8.53 -4.96 -5.56
C ASN A 158 -8.08 -5.30 -4.14
N ALA A 159 -7.14 -6.24 -4.04
CA ALA A 159 -6.49 -6.58 -2.79
C ALA A 159 -4.97 -6.65 -2.95
N LEU A 160 -4.26 -6.23 -1.92
CA LEU A 160 -2.82 -6.45 -1.80
C LEU A 160 -2.47 -6.91 -0.40
N TRP A 161 -1.75 -8.03 -0.33
CA TRP A 161 -1.12 -8.51 0.86
C TRP A 161 0.40 -8.61 0.64
N ALA A 162 1.17 -8.18 1.62
CA ALA A 162 2.60 -8.45 1.64
C ALA A 162 3.09 -8.64 3.07
N ARG A 163 4.20 -9.36 3.17
CA ARG A 163 4.99 -9.46 4.40
C ARG A 163 6.39 -8.93 4.13
N ALA A 164 6.82 -7.95 4.92
CA ALA A 164 8.19 -7.46 4.82
C ALA A 164 9.14 -8.47 5.48
N ARG A 165 10.00 -9.12 4.69
CA ARG A 165 11.04 -10.03 5.18
C ARG A 165 12.38 -9.31 5.25
N TRP A 166 12.78 -8.87 6.44
CA TRP A 166 13.98 -8.04 6.61
C TRP A 166 15.25 -8.73 6.16
N THR A 167 16.16 -8.00 5.50
CA THR A 167 17.52 -8.49 5.22
C THR A 167 18.31 -8.70 6.52
N THR A 168 18.05 -7.84 7.51
CA THR A 168 18.57 -7.97 8.88
C THR A 168 17.40 -8.01 9.85
N PRO A 169 17.05 -9.17 10.42
CA PRO A 169 15.91 -9.29 11.33
C PRO A 169 16.03 -8.45 12.61
N PHE A 170 14.90 -8.30 13.31
CA PHE A 170 14.92 -7.92 14.71
C PHE A 170 15.09 -9.20 15.54
N GLU A 171 15.85 -9.12 16.63
CA GLU A 171 15.99 -10.24 17.56
C GLU A 171 14.75 -10.29 18.47
N ALA A 172 13.94 -11.34 18.33
CA ALA A 172 12.64 -11.43 19.02
C ALA A 172 12.73 -11.33 20.55
N HIS A 173 13.85 -11.77 21.15
CA HIS A 173 14.07 -11.67 22.59
C HIS A 173 14.40 -10.23 23.06
N LEU A 174 14.75 -9.32 22.13
CA LEU A 174 14.93 -7.89 22.41
C LEU A 174 13.61 -7.10 22.29
N THR A 175 12.55 -7.73 21.75
CA THR A 175 11.21 -7.15 21.75
C THR A 175 10.70 -7.03 23.18
N ARG A 176 10.30 -5.83 23.56
CA ARG A 176 9.83 -5.53 24.92
C ARG A 176 8.74 -4.47 24.93
N GLU A 177 7.90 -4.51 25.95
CA GLU A 177 6.87 -3.51 26.18
C GLU A 177 7.46 -2.11 26.34
N GLY A 178 6.96 -1.16 25.56
CA GLY A 178 7.27 0.27 25.63
C GLY A 178 6.00 1.10 25.54
N THR A 179 6.12 2.39 25.84
CA THR A 179 4.97 3.31 25.78
C THR A 179 4.88 3.93 24.39
N PHE A 180 3.74 3.75 23.73
CA PHE A 180 3.36 4.47 22.51
C PHE A 180 2.29 5.51 22.83
N ARG A 181 2.47 6.74 22.35
CA ARG A 181 1.51 7.84 22.54
C ARG A 181 0.43 7.78 21.46
N THR A 182 -0.68 7.11 21.72
CA THR A 182 -1.84 7.08 20.81
C THR A 182 -2.66 8.38 20.95
N PRO A 183 -3.56 8.68 20.01
CA PRO A 183 -4.55 9.77 20.15
C PRO A 183 -5.40 9.66 21.43
N ARG A 184 -5.62 8.43 21.91
CA ARG A 184 -6.39 8.15 23.14
C ARG A 184 -5.54 8.18 24.42
N GLY A 185 -4.24 8.49 24.30
CA GLY A 185 -3.28 8.51 25.41
C GLY A 185 -2.19 7.44 25.31
N PRO A 186 -1.31 7.34 26.33
CA PRO A 186 -0.21 6.38 26.34
C PRO A 186 -0.72 4.95 26.47
N LYS A 187 -0.23 4.06 25.60
CA LYS A 187 -0.53 2.62 25.55
C LYS A 187 0.76 1.82 25.61
N ARG A 188 0.75 0.67 26.29
CA ARG A 188 1.87 -0.28 26.29
C ARG A 188 1.75 -1.18 25.07
N VAL A 189 2.81 -1.22 24.25
CA VAL A 189 2.89 -2.07 23.06
C VAL A 189 4.28 -2.68 22.95
N PRO A 190 4.44 -3.83 22.27
CA PRO A 190 5.74 -4.43 22.04
C PRO A 190 6.55 -3.64 21.02
N PHE A 191 7.71 -3.14 21.44
CA PHE A 191 8.70 -2.51 20.57
C PHE A 191 9.78 -3.51 20.20
N MET A 192 9.95 -3.74 18.91
CA MET A 192 11.10 -4.43 18.33
C MET A 192 12.31 -3.51 18.38
N HIS A 193 13.47 -4.05 18.72
CA HIS A 193 14.70 -3.27 18.87
C HIS A 193 15.81 -3.79 17.97
N ARG A 194 16.53 -2.86 17.33
CA ARG A 194 17.73 -3.18 16.55
C ARG A 194 18.67 -1.99 16.54
N THR A 195 19.96 -2.26 16.73
CA THR A 195 21.02 -1.28 16.51
C THR A 195 21.80 -1.68 15.28
N GLY A 196 22.00 -0.77 14.34
CA GLY A 196 22.75 -1.07 13.13
C GLY A 196 22.89 0.12 12.20
N THR A 197 23.68 -0.06 11.16
CA THR A 197 23.84 0.95 10.12
C THR A 197 22.66 0.87 9.15
N MET A 198 21.94 1.97 8.96
CA MET A 198 20.83 2.07 8.02
C MET A 198 20.72 3.48 7.44
N PRO A 199 20.05 3.67 6.29
CA PRO A 199 19.76 5.00 5.79
C PRO A 199 18.91 5.77 6.80
N TYR A 200 19.37 6.98 7.15
CA TYR A 200 18.67 7.91 8.03
C TYR A 200 18.70 9.31 7.42
N ALA A 201 17.60 10.04 7.57
CA ALA A 201 17.48 11.42 7.10
C ALA A 201 16.62 12.25 8.05
N THR A 202 16.85 13.57 8.03
CA THR A 202 15.93 14.54 8.60
C THR A 202 15.64 15.67 7.62
N ALA A 203 14.39 16.12 7.56
CA ALA A 203 14.00 17.28 6.77
C ALA A 203 12.81 17.99 7.42
N ARG A 204 12.91 19.32 7.64
CA ARG A 204 11.80 20.13 8.18
C ARG A 204 11.18 19.57 9.47
N GLY A 205 12.01 19.07 10.39
CA GLY A 205 11.57 18.46 11.65
C GLY A 205 11.11 17.00 11.57
N TRP A 206 10.97 16.44 10.36
CA TRP A 206 10.73 15.01 10.16
C TRP A 206 12.02 14.22 10.29
N GLY A 207 11.91 12.99 10.82
CA GLY A 207 12.95 11.98 10.76
C GLY A 207 12.49 10.78 9.93
N MET A 208 13.42 10.12 9.24
CA MET A 208 13.14 8.92 8.46
C MET A 208 14.28 7.91 8.60
N VAL A 209 13.93 6.63 8.75
CA VAL A 209 14.84 5.50 8.59
C VAL A 209 14.36 4.60 7.47
N THR A 210 15.26 3.94 6.74
CA THR A 210 14.91 2.92 5.74
C THR A 210 15.35 1.54 6.22
N LEU A 211 14.41 0.60 6.26
CA LEU A 211 14.67 -0.81 6.51
C LEU A 211 14.69 -1.55 5.17
N HIS A 212 15.76 -2.30 4.93
CA HIS A 212 15.86 -3.15 3.74
C HIS A 212 15.28 -4.53 4.04
N ALA A 213 14.49 -5.01 3.09
CA ALA A 213 13.94 -6.35 3.05
C ALA A 213 14.44 -7.07 1.78
N HIS A 214 14.24 -8.38 1.74
CA HIS A 214 14.54 -9.18 0.56
C HIS A 214 13.71 -8.73 -0.66
N ASP A 215 14.11 -9.23 -1.83
CA ASP A 215 13.40 -9.00 -3.10
C ASP A 215 13.25 -7.51 -3.46
N GLU A 216 14.29 -6.72 -3.20
CA GLU A 216 14.35 -5.28 -3.50
C GLU A 216 13.33 -4.41 -2.74
N LEU A 217 12.70 -4.95 -1.71
CA LEU A 217 11.73 -4.24 -0.89
C LEU A 217 12.46 -3.28 0.08
N ALA A 218 11.99 -2.05 0.15
CA ALA A 218 12.43 -1.07 1.13
C ALA A 218 11.23 -0.51 1.90
N VAL A 219 11.41 -0.31 3.19
CA VAL A 219 10.39 0.21 4.09
C VAL A 219 10.93 1.47 4.75
N ASP A 220 10.41 2.62 4.34
CA ASP A 220 10.72 3.88 4.99
C ASP A 220 9.76 4.09 6.17
N VAL A 221 10.29 4.36 7.35
CA VAL A 221 9.53 4.72 8.54
C VAL A 221 9.77 6.20 8.83
N LEU A 222 8.70 6.98 8.79
CA LEU A 222 8.75 8.43 8.94
C LEU A 222 8.13 8.85 10.26
N LEU A 223 8.86 9.66 11.00
CA LEU A 223 8.39 10.31 12.21
C LEU A 223 8.13 11.80 11.93
N PRO A 224 6.88 12.30 12.12
CA PRO A 224 6.58 13.72 11.99
C PRO A 224 7.27 14.56 13.07
N PRO A 225 7.29 15.89 13.00
CA PRO A 225 7.81 16.74 14.07
C PRO A 225 7.03 16.49 15.38
N GLY A 226 7.73 16.51 16.52
CA GLY A 226 7.07 16.31 17.82
C GLY A 226 5.99 17.35 18.15
N THR A 227 6.10 18.56 17.60
CA THR A 227 5.12 19.64 17.73
C THR A 227 3.85 19.43 16.89
N ASN A 228 3.88 18.53 15.91
CA ASN A 228 2.72 18.18 15.09
C ASN A 228 2.76 16.70 14.74
N ALA A 229 2.42 15.86 15.72
CA ALA A 229 2.46 14.40 15.57
C ALA A 229 1.44 13.85 14.56
N ALA A 230 0.40 14.61 14.20
CA ALA A 230 -0.63 14.24 13.23
C ALA A 230 -0.33 14.72 11.79
N ALA A 231 0.83 15.33 11.55
CA ALA A 231 1.20 15.79 10.21
C ALA A 231 1.28 14.61 9.24
N VAL A 232 0.68 14.76 8.05
CA VAL A 232 0.73 13.79 6.94
C VAL A 232 1.90 14.13 6.01
N PRO A 233 2.66 13.14 5.50
CA PRO A 233 3.78 13.41 4.60
C PRO A 233 3.30 13.97 3.26
N THR A 234 4.21 14.64 2.55
CA THR A 234 3.98 15.16 1.19
C THR A 234 5.05 14.65 0.24
N ALA A 235 4.76 14.65 -1.07
CA ALA A 235 5.73 14.24 -2.08
C ALA A 235 7.05 15.05 -2.01
N PRO A 236 7.04 16.41 -1.89
CA PRO A 236 8.27 17.18 -1.73
C PRO A 236 9.07 16.84 -0.46
N LEU A 237 8.39 16.44 0.62
CA LEU A 237 9.04 16.01 1.85
C LEU A 237 9.74 14.65 1.66
N LEU A 238 9.05 13.66 1.09
CA LEU A 238 9.63 12.33 0.84
C LEU A 238 10.84 12.41 -0.09
N THR A 239 10.76 13.21 -1.15
CA THR A 239 11.90 13.48 -2.05
C THR A 239 13.06 14.13 -1.30
N ALA A 240 12.79 15.10 -0.41
CA ALA A 240 13.83 15.74 0.38
C ALA A 240 14.49 14.78 1.39
N LEU A 241 13.72 13.91 2.04
CA LEU A 241 14.23 12.89 2.97
C LEU A 241 15.11 11.87 2.23
N HIS A 242 14.66 11.36 1.08
CA HIS A 242 15.44 10.43 0.27
C HIS A 242 16.76 11.05 -0.20
N ARG A 243 16.73 12.28 -0.73
CA ARG A 243 17.94 12.98 -1.17
C ARG A 243 18.95 13.21 -0.03
N ARG A 244 18.46 13.36 1.21
CA ARG A 244 19.28 13.62 2.40
C ARG A 244 19.65 12.35 3.17
N SER A 245 19.22 11.19 2.71
CA SER A 245 19.48 9.93 3.39
C SER A 245 20.95 9.57 3.35
N ALA A 246 21.50 9.25 4.52
CA ALA A 246 22.89 8.85 4.67
C ALA A 246 22.99 7.61 5.57
N SER A 247 23.98 6.77 5.27
CA SER A 247 24.29 5.57 6.05
C SER A 247 24.73 5.96 7.47
N THR A 248 23.90 5.64 8.47
CA THR A 248 24.02 6.14 9.84
C THR A 248 23.83 4.99 10.83
N SER A 249 24.61 4.97 11.93
CA SER A 249 24.37 4.04 13.04
C SER A 249 23.14 4.50 13.83
N VAL A 250 22.09 3.68 13.85
CA VAL A 250 20.80 3.98 14.46
C VAL A 250 20.43 2.90 15.48
N GLU A 251 20.05 3.31 16.68
CA GLU A 251 19.33 2.51 17.69
C GLU A 251 17.83 2.70 17.43
N LEU A 252 17.20 1.73 16.78
CA LEU A 252 15.81 1.76 16.35
C LEU A 252 14.93 1.02 17.37
N ALA A 253 13.84 1.67 17.78
CA ALA A 253 12.71 1.04 18.46
C ALA A 253 11.46 1.24 17.59
N LEU A 254 10.87 0.14 17.10
CA LEU A 254 9.72 0.15 16.20
C LEU A 254 8.62 -0.76 16.78
N PRO A 255 7.37 -0.29 16.96
CA PRO A 255 6.27 -1.14 17.36
C PRO A 255 6.11 -2.33 16.40
N ARG A 256 5.84 -3.51 16.94
CA ARG A 256 5.30 -4.62 16.14
C ARG A 256 3.83 -4.32 15.87
N PHE A 257 3.41 -4.40 14.61
CA PHE A 257 2.03 -4.06 14.26
C PHE A 257 1.51 -4.77 13.02
N GLU A 258 0.19 -4.82 12.92
CA GLU A 258 -0.55 -5.21 11.74
C GLU A 258 -1.72 -4.25 11.53
N LEU A 259 -1.95 -3.85 10.27
CA LEU A 259 -3.08 -3.01 9.90
C LEU A 259 -3.74 -3.56 8.65
N THR A 260 -5.06 -3.62 8.67
CA THR A 260 -5.90 -3.96 7.51
C THR A 260 -7.13 -3.09 7.50
N GLN A 261 -7.42 -2.49 6.34
CA GLN A 261 -8.56 -1.60 6.17
C GLN A 261 -9.14 -1.77 4.77
N PRO A 262 -10.44 -2.09 4.64
CA PRO A 262 -11.15 -1.95 3.39
C PRO A 262 -11.52 -0.48 3.15
N HIS A 263 -11.42 -0.06 1.89
CA HIS A 263 -11.74 1.28 1.43
C HIS A 263 -12.69 1.21 0.24
N GLN A 264 -13.83 1.89 0.34
CA GLN A 264 -14.62 2.24 -0.83
C GLN A 264 -14.10 3.57 -1.38
N LEU A 265 -13.54 3.55 -2.59
CA LEU A 265 -12.75 4.68 -3.10
C LEU A 265 -13.57 5.72 -3.87
N VAL A 266 -14.87 5.53 -4.05
CA VAL A 266 -15.71 6.43 -4.88
C VAL A 266 -15.64 7.89 -4.39
N GLU A 267 -15.87 8.12 -3.10
CA GLU A 267 -15.92 9.47 -2.53
C GLU A 267 -14.55 10.17 -2.65
N VAL A 268 -13.48 9.50 -2.21
CA VAL A 268 -12.13 10.06 -2.25
C VAL A 268 -11.63 10.30 -3.68
N LEU A 269 -12.02 9.45 -4.64
CA LEU A 269 -11.70 9.63 -6.05
C LEU A 269 -12.49 10.79 -6.67
N ALA A 270 -13.76 10.96 -6.30
CA ALA A 270 -14.58 12.10 -6.72
C ALA A 270 -14.02 13.43 -6.22
N GLU A 271 -13.56 13.47 -4.97
CA GLU A 271 -12.85 14.62 -4.40
C GLU A 271 -11.51 14.89 -5.10
N ALA A 272 -10.84 13.84 -5.55
CA ALA A 272 -9.60 13.91 -6.32
C ALA A 272 -9.81 14.24 -7.81
N GLY A 273 -11.06 14.36 -8.27
CA GLY A 273 -11.41 14.81 -9.63
C GLY A 273 -11.90 13.72 -10.58
N VAL A 274 -11.96 12.45 -10.15
CA VAL A 274 -12.53 11.34 -10.93
C VAL A 274 -13.98 11.15 -10.54
N ARG A 275 -14.89 11.72 -11.34
CA ARG A 275 -16.33 11.77 -11.03
C ARG A 275 -17.15 11.05 -12.08
N THR A 276 -16.90 11.36 -13.35
CA THR A 276 -17.70 10.89 -14.48
C THR A 276 -17.71 9.36 -14.55
N LEU A 277 -16.62 8.71 -14.14
CA LEU A 277 -16.47 7.25 -14.07
C LEU A 277 -17.59 6.54 -13.28
N PHE A 278 -18.12 7.20 -12.25
CA PHE A 278 -19.11 6.64 -11.31
C PHE A 278 -20.55 7.05 -11.64
N THR A 279 -20.78 7.53 -12.86
CA THR A 279 -22.07 8.09 -13.28
C THR A 279 -22.50 7.54 -14.63
N ALA A 280 -23.79 7.64 -14.95
CA ALA A 280 -24.31 7.25 -16.25
C ALA A 280 -23.68 8.02 -17.45
N SER A 281 -22.96 9.12 -17.20
CA SER A 281 -22.21 9.86 -18.22
C SER A 281 -20.83 9.28 -18.52
N ALA A 282 -20.43 8.17 -17.87
CA ALA A 282 -19.17 7.48 -18.13
C ALA A 282 -19.08 7.01 -19.59
N ASP A 283 -17.97 7.34 -20.24
CA ASP A 283 -17.60 6.75 -21.53
C ASP A 283 -16.57 5.65 -21.32
N LEU A 284 -17.08 4.42 -21.18
CA LEU A 284 -16.32 3.18 -21.09
C LEU A 284 -16.44 2.35 -22.39
N SER A 285 -16.55 3.02 -23.54
CA SER A 285 -16.70 2.38 -24.86
C SER A 285 -15.53 1.48 -25.29
N GLY A 286 -14.37 1.59 -24.62
CA GLY A 286 -13.27 0.65 -24.75
C GLY A 286 -13.49 -0.66 -23.98
N ILE A 287 -14.35 -0.66 -22.95
CA ILE A 287 -14.70 -1.83 -22.13
C ILE A 287 -15.90 -2.56 -22.71
N SER A 288 -16.97 -1.84 -23.02
CA SER A 288 -18.24 -2.42 -23.47
C SER A 288 -18.78 -1.73 -24.73
N THR A 289 -19.58 -2.46 -25.50
CA THR A 289 -20.34 -1.91 -26.63
C THR A 289 -21.66 -1.27 -26.21
N VAL A 290 -22.06 -1.41 -24.94
CA VAL A 290 -23.26 -0.77 -24.37
C VAL A 290 -22.85 0.23 -23.27
N PRO A 291 -23.72 1.20 -22.91
CA PRO A 291 -23.43 2.13 -21.82
C PRO A 291 -23.13 1.42 -20.51
N LEU A 292 -22.01 1.78 -19.89
CA LEU A 292 -21.48 1.20 -18.66
C LEU A 292 -20.79 2.29 -17.84
N TYR A 293 -20.95 2.22 -16.53
CA TYR A 293 -20.20 2.99 -15.54
C TYR A 293 -19.71 2.04 -14.44
N VAL A 294 -18.76 2.48 -13.62
CA VAL A 294 -18.29 1.70 -12.47
C VAL A 294 -19.13 2.09 -11.26
N ASP A 295 -19.82 1.14 -10.63
CA ASP A 295 -20.64 1.41 -9.45
C ASP A 295 -19.76 1.71 -8.24
N THR A 296 -18.69 0.94 -8.06
CA THR A 296 -17.77 1.11 -6.94
C THR A 296 -16.38 0.55 -7.22
N VAL A 297 -15.39 1.11 -6.52
CA VAL A 297 -14.02 0.61 -6.45
C VAL A 297 -13.72 0.30 -5.01
N ILE A 298 -13.46 -0.98 -4.72
CA ILE A 298 -13.21 -1.47 -3.37
C ILE A 298 -11.78 -1.98 -3.29
N HIS A 299 -11.01 -1.41 -2.37
CA HIS A 299 -9.61 -1.72 -2.17
C HIS A 299 -9.37 -2.16 -0.73
N GLN A 300 -8.59 -3.22 -0.52
CA GLN A 300 -8.10 -3.57 0.81
C GLN A 300 -6.61 -3.88 0.77
N ALA A 301 -5.89 -3.28 1.71
CA ALA A 301 -4.50 -3.60 1.98
C ALA A 301 -4.38 -4.26 3.34
N ARG A 302 -3.45 -5.21 3.46
CA ARG A 302 -3.02 -5.78 4.73
C ARG A 302 -1.51 -5.80 4.81
N LEU A 303 -0.96 -5.12 5.82
CA LEU A 303 0.48 -5.10 6.09
C LEU A 303 0.73 -5.59 7.51
N ARG A 304 1.65 -6.56 7.61
CA ARG A 304 2.18 -7.05 8.88
C ARG A 304 3.67 -6.70 8.98
N VAL A 305 4.04 -6.10 10.09
CA VAL A 305 5.42 -5.71 10.44
C VAL A 305 5.79 -6.41 11.74
N ASP A 306 6.62 -7.45 11.63
CA ASP A 306 7.11 -8.25 12.76
C ASP A 306 8.63 -8.44 12.71
N GLU A 307 9.19 -9.27 13.59
CA GLU A 307 10.64 -9.40 13.74
C GLU A 307 11.34 -10.11 12.57
N ARG A 308 10.61 -10.84 11.69
CA ARG A 308 11.23 -11.89 10.86
C ARG A 308 11.99 -11.48 9.60
N GLY A 309 13.00 -12.32 9.34
CA GLY A 309 13.82 -12.46 8.13
C GLY A 309 14.89 -13.56 8.31
N ALA A 310 14.48 -14.76 8.71
CA ALA A 310 15.19 -15.73 9.58
C ALA A 310 16.59 -16.29 9.19
N GLU A 311 17.38 -15.67 8.30
CA GLU A 311 18.72 -16.17 7.95
C GLU A 311 19.88 -15.17 8.18
N GLY A 312 19.63 -13.88 8.49
CA GLY A 312 20.69 -12.86 8.57
C GLY A 312 21.27 -12.54 9.97
N ALA A 313 20.56 -12.85 11.05
CA ALA A 313 20.94 -12.40 12.40
C ALA A 313 22.22 -13.08 12.93
N ALA A 314 22.39 -14.38 12.69
CA ALA A 314 23.56 -15.14 13.14
C ALA A 314 24.87 -14.71 12.46
N ALA A 315 24.81 -14.38 11.15
CA ALA A 315 25.98 -13.95 10.39
C ALA A 315 26.47 -12.55 10.81
N THR A 316 25.55 -11.63 11.13
CA THR A 316 25.89 -10.25 11.53
C THR A 316 26.54 -10.24 12.93
N ALA A 317 26.01 -11.03 13.88
CA ALA A 317 26.62 -11.19 15.20
C ALA A 317 28.03 -11.78 15.12
N ALA A 318 28.25 -12.78 14.25
CA ALA A 318 29.57 -13.35 14.01
C ALA A 318 30.54 -12.34 13.37
N MET A 319 30.10 -11.54 12.39
CA MET A 319 30.94 -10.48 11.80
C MET A 319 31.26 -9.36 12.80
N MET A 320 30.34 -8.97 13.68
CA MET A 320 30.59 -7.96 14.71
C MET A 320 31.56 -8.46 15.79
N LEU A 321 31.56 -9.77 16.09
CA LEU A 321 32.58 -10.37 16.97
C LEU A 321 33.97 -10.40 16.32
N LEU A 322 34.04 -10.50 14.98
CA LEU A 322 35.29 -10.53 14.21
C LEU A 322 35.84 -9.13 13.89
N ALA A 323 34.97 -8.12 13.78
CA ALA A 323 35.35 -6.73 13.56
C ALA A 323 35.67 -6.05 14.89
N GLY A 324 36.97 -5.98 15.23
CA GLY A 324 37.46 -5.29 16.42
C GLY A 324 36.89 -3.87 16.61
N ALA A 325 36.87 -3.40 17.86
CA ALA A 325 36.22 -2.17 18.30
C ALA A 325 36.57 -0.94 17.45
N MET A 326 35.70 -0.63 16.47
CA MET A 326 35.71 0.69 15.84
C MET A 326 35.31 1.75 16.87
N PRO A 327 35.89 2.96 16.84
CA PRO A 327 35.49 4.04 17.71
C PRO A 327 33.98 4.31 17.55
N PRO A 328 33.25 4.61 18.64
CA PRO A 328 31.80 4.71 18.59
C PRO A 328 31.41 5.86 17.67
N ARG A 329 30.94 5.52 16.46
CA ARG A 329 30.14 6.45 15.67
C ARG A 329 28.94 6.83 16.52
N ARG A 330 28.69 8.13 16.70
CA ARG A 330 27.54 8.64 17.47
C ARG A 330 26.27 7.96 16.96
N THR A 331 25.72 7.04 17.77
CA THR A 331 24.49 6.33 17.44
C THR A 331 23.30 7.25 17.62
N ILE A 332 22.47 7.39 16.59
CA ILE A 332 21.23 8.15 16.65
C ILE A 332 20.14 7.26 17.22
N ARG A 333 19.41 7.74 18.22
CA ARG A 333 18.20 7.06 18.72
C ARG A 333 17.01 7.44 17.84
N PHE A 334 16.32 6.43 17.32
CA PHE A 334 15.10 6.60 16.54
C PHE A 334 13.99 5.74 17.17
N SER A 335 13.21 6.35 18.06
CA SER A 335 12.12 5.68 18.77
C SER A 335 10.78 6.05 18.15
N VAL A 336 10.06 5.06 17.63
CA VAL A 336 8.76 5.24 16.95
C VAL A 336 7.63 5.12 17.96
N ASP A 337 7.60 6.03 18.93
CA ASP A 337 6.78 5.96 20.15
C ASP A 337 5.52 6.85 20.12
N ARG A 338 5.07 7.22 18.92
CA ARG A 338 3.94 8.11 18.62
C ARG A 338 3.55 7.93 17.14
N PRO A 339 2.46 8.57 16.65
CA PRO A 339 2.00 8.36 15.28
C PRO A 339 3.10 8.58 14.26
N PHE A 340 3.15 7.68 13.30
CA PHE A 340 4.22 7.56 12.31
C PHE A 340 3.66 7.11 10.97
N HIS A 341 4.47 7.24 9.92
CA HIS A 341 4.08 6.85 8.57
C HIS A 341 5.01 5.78 8.04
N ILE A 342 4.50 4.92 7.18
CA ILE A 342 5.24 3.85 6.52
C ILE A 342 5.08 3.93 5.00
N VAL A 343 6.20 3.81 4.29
CA VAL A 343 6.23 3.69 2.83
C VAL A 343 6.93 2.40 2.48
N VAL A 344 6.17 1.40 2.04
CA VAL A 344 6.72 0.16 1.50
C VAL A 344 6.85 0.32 0.00
N ARG A 345 8.07 0.27 -0.52
CA ARG A 345 8.36 0.56 -1.92
C ARG A 345 9.27 -0.48 -2.57
N ARG A 346 9.07 -0.65 -3.88
CA ARG A 346 9.84 -1.58 -4.72
C ARG A 346 9.86 -1.07 -6.15
N ARG A 347 11.03 -1.10 -6.80
CA ARG A 347 11.23 -0.79 -8.24
C ARG A 347 10.47 0.46 -8.74
N GLY A 348 10.48 1.53 -7.95
CA GLY A 348 9.88 2.82 -8.31
C GLY A 348 8.38 2.99 -8.00
N ALA A 349 7.72 1.99 -7.40
CA ALA A 349 6.33 2.09 -6.94
C ALA A 349 6.22 2.04 -5.41
N ILE A 350 5.15 2.65 -4.88
CA ILE A 350 4.75 2.50 -3.47
C ILE A 350 3.73 1.36 -3.40
N LEU A 351 4.15 0.24 -2.83
CA LEU A 351 3.31 -0.93 -2.63
C LEU A 351 2.34 -0.73 -1.47
N PHE A 352 2.78 -0.11 -0.37
CA PHE A 352 1.93 0.28 0.76
C PHE A 352 2.29 1.67 1.23
N LEU A 353 1.26 2.46 1.53
CA LEU A 353 1.38 3.75 2.17
C LEU A 353 0.43 3.76 3.36
N GLY A 354 0.97 4.08 4.54
CA GLY A 354 0.13 4.11 5.74
C GLY A 354 0.58 5.12 6.79
N SER A 355 -0.41 5.54 7.56
CA SER A 355 -0.32 6.37 8.76
C SER A 355 -0.80 5.51 9.92
N ILE A 356 0.02 5.33 10.95
CA ILE A 356 -0.29 4.49 12.11
C ILE A 356 -0.48 5.40 13.31
N ALA A 357 -1.66 5.37 13.92
CA ALA A 357 -1.99 6.17 15.10
C ALA A 357 -2.15 5.31 16.37
N ASP A 358 -2.61 4.07 16.23
CA ASP A 358 -2.76 3.09 17.32
C ASP A 358 -2.29 1.69 16.85
N PRO A 359 -1.00 1.34 17.01
CA PRO A 359 -0.48 0.07 16.51
C PRO A 359 -1.15 -1.13 17.22
N HIS A 360 -1.75 -2.01 16.41
CA HIS A 360 -2.31 -3.28 16.86
C HIS A 360 -1.27 -4.40 16.73
N ASP A 361 -0.93 -5.07 17.84
CA ASP A 361 0.05 -6.16 17.85
C ASP A 361 -0.56 -7.47 17.29
N PRO A 362 -0.02 -8.03 16.18
CA PRO A 362 -0.44 -9.34 15.67
C PRO A 362 0.06 -10.53 16.51
N GLY A 363 0.78 -10.26 17.61
CA GLY A 363 1.47 -11.25 18.42
C GLY A 363 2.86 -11.61 17.85
N PRO A 364 3.66 -12.40 18.59
CA PRO A 364 4.98 -12.83 18.13
C PRO A 364 4.88 -13.58 16.80
N ALA A 365 5.93 -13.46 15.99
CA ALA A 365 6.00 -14.19 14.73
C ALA A 365 5.99 -15.71 14.99
N GLN A 366 4.91 -16.38 14.56
CA GLN A 366 4.70 -17.84 14.69
C GLN A 366 5.48 -18.64 13.68
#